data_AF-A0A538HK22-F1
#
_entry.id   AF-A0A538HK22-F1
#
_cell.length_a   1.000
_cell.length_b   1.000
_cell.length_c   1.000
_cell.angle_alpha   90.00
_cell.angle_beta   90.00
_cell.angle_gamma   90.00
#
_symmetry.space_group_name_H-M   'P 1'
#
loop_
_entity.id
_entity.type
_entity.pdbx_description
1 polymer ?
#
loop_
_entity_poly.entity_id
_entity_poly.type
_entity_poly.pdbx_seq_one_letter_code
_entity_poly.pdbx_strand_id
1 'polypeptide(L)'
;MSSAAAQLRFAAEFATFLVAGAGLAVVLLRPRLATAAGWPRAALAGGFVAVGLGAFLRGSLVVGDAAGLGVVALGLAGVAALGIGWLRWEADEVPRALFGAGLLVLAVAEVVTLATDAGPASDWVRAAAALGVGASLFLLSRRSIPARVAASGAGTLLLVVLAVSVAMSAVLSSNVQREAVRRTGDRASAVAGIVEQERLSAVKSATLLAATLRGNVSRQPLLLSLADAPRPSAVVQGDLTNLSRLLFTSGPLLYVTARQATPGEPATLGRVVATVGIADSDALTLAGSDVVAQTIAGGGDRAAPRVVGSRALSVAAAPVVVAQPGGGARLVGAVVATTDINHTFLAQRVESREGLAVVARGRVLASSGNTGSAAVTLALGRAALGGEGSPSTLAAGHVVA
;
A
#
# COMPACT_ATOMS: atom_id res chain seq x y z
N MET A 1 -1.30 -11.09 13.59
CA MET A 1 -2.70 -11.03 14.07
C MET A 1 -3.56 -10.40 12.99
N SER A 2 -4.78 -10.89 12.77
CA SER A 2 -5.77 -10.22 11.91
C SER A 2 -6.34 -8.98 12.62
N SER A 3 -6.85 -8.00 11.86
CA SER A 3 -7.51 -6.81 12.43
C SER A 3 -8.66 -7.19 13.37
N ALA A 4 -9.45 -8.22 13.00
CA ALA A 4 -10.54 -8.73 13.82
C ALA A 4 -10.07 -9.31 15.17
N ALA A 5 -8.95 -10.03 15.19
CA ALA A 5 -8.38 -10.58 16.43
C ALA A 5 -7.89 -9.45 17.37
N ALA A 6 -7.28 -8.40 16.82
CA ALA A 6 -6.85 -7.25 17.60
C ALA A 6 -8.04 -6.47 18.20
N GLN A 7 -9.12 -6.29 17.43
CA GLN A 7 -10.35 -5.66 17.90
C GLN A 7 -11.05 -6.47 19.00
N LEU A 8 -11.14 -7.79 18.82
CA LEU A 8 -11.72 -8.69 19.83
C LEU A 8 -10.94 -8.62 21.15
N ARG A 9 -9.61 -8.72 21.07
CA ARG A 9 -8.73 -8.60 22.24
C ARG A 9 -8.92 -7.28 22.95
N PHE A 10 -8.89 -6.16 22.21
CA PHE A 10 -9.12 -4.84 22.78
C PHE A 10 -10.48 -4.76 23.50
N ALA A 11 -11.53 -5.28 22.88
CA ALA A 11 -12.87 -5.27 23.47
C ALA A 11 -12.95 -6.09 24.77
N ALA A 12 -12.35 -7.29 24.80
CA ALA A 12 -12.32 -8.15 25.97
C ALA A 12 -11.54 -7.53 27.14
N GLU A 13 -10.37 -6.97 26.86
CA GLU A 13 -9.54 -6.30 27.88
C GLU A 13 -10.22 -5.01 28.37
N PHE A 14 -10.83 -4.23 27.48
CA PHE A 14 -11.56 -3.03 27.86
C PHE A 14 -12.78 -3.34 28.75
N ALA A 15 -13.55 -4.38 28.42
CA ALA A 15 -14.66 -4.85 29.26
C ALA A 15 -14.17 -5.29 30.65
N THR A 16 -13.05 -6.01 30.71
CA THR A 16 -12.44 -6.46 31.97
C THR A 16 -11.99 -5.28 32.83
N PHE A 17 -11.35 -4.27 32.22
CA PHE A 17 -10.95 -3.03 32.89
C PHE A 17 -12.15 -2.29 33.51
N LEU A 18 -13.25 -2.19 32.77
CA LEU A 18 -14.46 -1.52 33.22
C LEU A 18 -15.15 -2.25 34.38
N VAL A 19 -15.25 -3.57 34.28
CA VAL A 19 -15.81 -4.42 35.35
C VAL A 19 -14.96 -4.31 36.61
N ALA A 20 -13.63 -4.27 36.46
CA ALA A 20 -12.72 -4.05 37.57
C ALA A 20 -12.92 -2.68 38.23
N GLY A 21 -13.06 -1.61 37.44
CA GLY A 21 -13.38 -0.27 37.95
C GLY A 21 -14.71 -0.22 38.69
N ALA A 22 -15.75 -0.87 38.16
CA ALA A 22 -17.05 -0.99 38.81
C ALA A 22 -16.98 -1.76 40.12
N GLY A 23 -16.25 -2.88 40.15
CA GLY A 23 -16.00 -3.68 41.35
C GLY A 23 -15.28 -2.89 42.44
N LEU A 24 -14.22 -2.15 42.06
CA LEU A 24 -13.49 -1.27 42.96
C LEU A 24 -14.40 -0.19 43.56
N ALA A 25 -15.23 0.45 42.73
CA ALA A 25 -16.20 1.45 43.20
C ALA A 25 -17.19 0.86 44.21
N VAL A 26 -17.71 -0.35 43.96
CA VAL A 26 -18.62 -1.04 44.90
C VAL A 26 -17.92 -1.31 46.24
N VAL A 27 -16.68 -1.81 46.21
CA VAL A 27 -15.89 -2.11 47.42
C VAL A 27 -15.56 -0.85 48.22
N LEU A 28 -15.22 0.26 47.55
CA LEU A 28 -14.86 1.53 48.20
C LEU A 28 -16.08 2.29 48.74
N LEU A 29 -17.20 2.27 48.01
CA LEU A 29 -18.39 3.05 48.37
C LEU A 29 -19.35 2.30 49.31
N ARG A 30 -19.25 0.97 49.42
CA ARG A 30 -20.15 0.15 50.26
C ARG A 30 -19.41 -0.87 51.15
N PRO A 31 -18.78 -0.41 52.25
CA PRO A 31 -18.07 -1.27 53.20
C PRO A 31 -18.93 -2.43 53.73
N ARG A 32 -20.21 -2.15 54.03
CA ARG A 32 -21.14 -3.07 54.71
C ARG A 32 -21.82 -4.10 53.81
N LEU A 33 -21.56 -4.13 52.51
CA LEU A 33 -22.16 -5.14 51.60
C LEU A 33 -21.14 -6.07 50.95
N ALA A 34 -19.86 -5.84 51.20
CA ALA A 34 -18.80 -6.74 50.79
C ALA A 34 -18.40 -7.61 52.00
N THR A 35 -17.83 -7.00 53.05
CA THR A 35 -17.34 -7.73 54.24
C THR A 35 -17.34 -6.84 55.48
N ALA A 36 -17.71 -7.37 56.65
CA ALA A 36 -17.61 -6.63 57.92
C ALA A 36 -16.16 -6.35 58.36
N ALA A 37 -15.20 -7.17 57.94
CA ALA A 37 -13.78 -7.01 58.25
C ALA A 37 -13.04 -6.12 57.24
N GLY A 38 -11.98 -5.42 57.68
CA GLY A 38 -11.19 -4.51 56.84
C GLY A 38 -10.21 -5.20 55.88
N TRP A 39 -9.67 -6.37 56.24
CA TRP A 39 -8.68 -7.06 55.43
C TRP A 39 -9.23 -7.71 54.14
N PRO A 40 -10.42 -8.36 54.11
CA PRO A 40 -10.97 -8.91 52.86
C PRO A 40 -11.34 -7.80 51.88
N ARG A 41 -11.72 -6.64 52.41
CA ARG A 41 -12.00 -5.44 51.63
C ARG A 41 -10.76 -4.92 50.93
N ALA A 42 -9.63 -4.86 51.62
CA ALA A 42 -8.35 -4.51 51.02
C ALA A 42 -7.95 -5.54 49.94
N ALA A 43 -8.20 -6.84 50.18
CA ALA A 43 -7.97 -7.88 49.19
C ALA A 43 -8.85 -7.73 47.93
N LEU A 44 -10.15 -7.45 48.08
CA LEU A 44 -11.04 -7.18 46.95
C LEU A 44 -10.63 -5.93 46.17
N ALA A 45 -10.32 -4.83 46.86
CA ALA A 45 -9.89 -3.59 46.22
C ALA A 45 -8.56 -3.77 45.47
N GLY A 46 -7.57 -4.39 46.10
CA GLY A 46 -6.29 -4.74 45.48
C GLY A 46 -6.47 -5.68 44.28
N GLY A 47 -7.36 -6.67 44.41
CA GLY A 47 -7.70 -7.60 43.35
C GLY A 47 -8.30 -6.91 42.12
N PHE A 48 -9.28 -6.02 42.31
CA PHE A 48 -9.85 -5.25 41.20
C PHE A 48 -8.82 -4.29 40.58
N VAL A 49 -7.98 -3.64 41.37
CA VAL A 49 -6.90 -2.79 40.83
C VAL A 49 -5.94 -3.60 39.98
N ALA A 50 -5.48 -4.76 40.46
CA ALA A 50 -4.54 -5.62 39.74
C ALA A 50 -5.14 -6.17 38.43
N VAL A 51 -6.39 -6.67 38.47
CA VAL A 51 -7.10 -7.15 37.26
C VAL A 51 -7.32 -6.01 36.26
N GLY A 52 -7.72 -4.82 36.73
CA GLY A 52 -7.91 -3.66 35.87
C GLY A 52 -6.59 -3.20 35.22
N LEU A 53 -5.52 -3.10 36.01
CA LEU A 53 -4.21 -2.68 35.50
C LEU A 53 -3.64 -3.71 34.51
N GLY A 54 -3.79 -5.00 34.79
CA GLY A 54 -3.43 -6.07 33.85
C GLY A 54 -4.22 -5.97 32.54
N ALA A 55 -5.52 -5.74 32.62
CA ALA A 55 -6.35 -5.57 31.43
C ALA A 55 -5.98 -4.32 30.61
N PHE A 56 -5.69 -3.20 31.29
CA PHE A 56 -5.21 -1.99 30.62
C PHE A 56 -3.87 -2.21 29.92
N LEU A 57 -2.91 -2.88 30.55
CA LEU A 57 -1.60 -3.16 29.95
C LEU A 57 -1.70 -4.08 28.74
N ARG A 58 -2.58 -5.10 28.79
CA ARG A 58 -2.84 -6.00 27.64
C ARG A 58 -3.59 -5.30 26.51
N GLY A 59 -4.56 -4.46 26.83
CA GLY A 59 -5.45 -3.81 25.86
C GLY A 59 -4.84 -2.56 25.20
N SER A 60 -4.01 -1.80 25.91
CA SER A 60 -3.38 -0.57 25.40
C SER A 60 -2.26 -0.81 24.39
N LEU A 61 -1.81 -2.07 24.21
CA LEU A 61 -0.69 -2.46 23.36
C LEU A 61 0.63 -1.71 23.69
N VAL A 62 0.71 -1.08 24.87
CA VAL A 62 1.90 -0.36 25.34
C VAL A 62 3.03 -1.35 25.68
N VAL A 63 2.67 -2.57 26.08
CA VAL A 63 3.63 -3.66 26.34
C VAL A 63 3.78 -4.50 25.08
N GLY A 64 5.02 -4.63 24.58
CA GLY A 64 5.32 -5.38 23.35
C GLY A 64 5.01 -6.87 23.42
N ASP A 65 4.92 -7.44 24.63
CA ASP A 65 4.47 -8.81 24.87
C ASP A 65 3.37 -8.83 25.94
N ALA A 66 2.13 -8.94 25.48
CA ALA A 66 0.97 -8.98 26.36
C ALA A 66 0.70 -10.37 26.97
N ALA A 67 1.54 -11.37 26.68
CA ALA A 67 1.66 -12.62 27.44
C ALA A 67 2.88 -12.61 28.38
N GLY A 68 3.59 -11.49 28.47
CA GLY A 68 4.77 -11.35 29.32
C GLY A 68 4.47 -11.75 30.76
N LEU A 69 5.37 -12.52 31.37
CA LEU A 69 5.23 -13.11 32.70
C LEU A 69 4.77 -12.10 33.77
N GLY A 70 5.21 -10.84 33.69
CA GLY A 70 4.81 -9.79 34.63
C GLY A 70 3.33 -9.41 34.54
N VAL A 71 2.75 -9.35 33.33
CA VAL A 71 1.35 -8.98 33.12
C VAL A 71 0.43 -10.13 33.56
N VAL A 72 0.83 -11.37 33.27
CA VAL A 72 0.07 -12.55 33.69
C VAL A 72 0.17 -12.78 35.20
N ALA A 73 1.36 -12.60 35.79
CA ALA A 73 1.53 -12.67 37.24
C ALA A 73 0.67 -11.63 37.98
N LEU A 74 0.56 -10.41 37.43
CA LEU A 74 -0.32 -9.38 37.96
C LEU A 74 -1.80 -9.80 37.87
N GLY A 75 -2.22 -10.38 36.75
CA GLY A 75 -3.57 -10.92 36.58
C GLY A 75 -3.90 -12.03 37.59
N LEU A 76 -3.00 -13.01 37.73
CA LEU A 76 -3.13 -14.10 38.70
C LEU A 76 -3.15 -13.62 40.15
N ALA A 77 -2.28 -12.67 40.50
CA ALA A 77 -2.28 -12.05 41.82
C ALA A 77 -3.62 -11.32 42.09
N GLY A 78 -4.17 -10.65 41.08
CA GLY A 78 -5.47 -10.00 41.16
C GLY A 78 -6.61 -11.00 41.37
N VAL A 79 -6.65 -12.09 40.60
CA VAL A 79 -7.63 -13.19 40.74
C VAL A 79 -7.54 -13.83 42.13
N ALA A 80 -6.33 -14.10 42.62
CA ALA A 80 -6.11 -14.67 43.94
C ALA A 80 -6.63 -13.74 45.05
N ALA A 81 -6.33 -12.44 44.97
CA ALA A 81 -6.81 -11.45 45.92
C ALA A 81 -8.35 -11.32 45.91
N LEU A 82 -8.98 -11.37 44.72
CA LEU A 82 -10.44 -11.43 44.60
C LEU A 82 -11.03 -12.70 45.22
N GLY A 83 -10.39 -13.86 45.03
CA GLY A 83 -10.83 -15.13 45.61
C GLY A 83 -10.75 -15.14 47.14
N ILE A 84 -9.66 -14.61 47.69
CA ILE A 84 -9.48 -14.43 49.14
C ILE A 84 -10.60 -13.53 49.71
N GLY A 85 -10.91 -12.43 49.04
CA GLY A 85 -12.01 -11.55 49.41
C GLY A 85 -13.39 -12.20 49.30
N TRP A 86 -13.61 -12.99 48.24
CA TRP A 86 -14.86 -13.69 47.97
C TRP A 86 -15.23 -14.72 49.05
N LEU A 87 -14.24 -15.43 49.63
CA LEU A 87 -14.48 -16.41 50.70
C LEU A 87 -15.22 -15.81 51.89
N ARG A 88 -14.93 -14.55 52.22
CA ARG A 88 -15.53 -13.81 53.33
C ARG A 88 -16.69 -12.90 52.92
N TRP A 89 -17.14 -12.98 51.67
CA TRP A 89 -18.17 -12.09 51.13
C TRP A 89 -19.57 -12.46 51.62
N GLU A 90 -20.14 -11.60 52.46
CA GLU A 90 -21.52 -11.71 52.94
C GLU A 90 -22.53 -11.21 51.89
N ALA A 91 -22.64 -11.94 50.77
CA ALA A 91 -23.68 -11.73 49.76
C ALA A 91 -24.60 -12.94 49.66
N ASP A 92 -25.83 -12.71 49.19
CA ASP A 92 -26.78 -13.78 48.87
C ASP A 92 -26.23 -14.81 47.89
N GLU A 93 -26.83 -16.00 47.91
CA GLU A 93 -26.38 -17.17 47.16
C GLU A 93 -26.20 -16.89 45.67
N VAL A 94 -27.15 -16.19 45.03
CA VAL A 94 -27.13 -15.97 43.58
C VAL A 94 -26.00 -15.03 43.13
N PRO A 95 -25.83 -13.79 43.65
CA PRO A 95 -24.69 -12.95 43.29
C PRO A 95 -23.35 -13.56 43.70
N ARG A 96 -23.29 -14.26 44.84
CA ARG A 96 -22.07 -14.93 45.31
C ARG A 96 -21.65 -16.07 44.38
N ALA A 97 -22.60 -16.87 43.89
CA ALA A 97 -22.36 -17.94 42.93
C ALA A 97 -21.93 -17.40 41.56
N LEU A 98 -22.59 -16.34 41.07
CA LEU A 98 -22.22 -15.69 39.80
C LEU A 98 -20.82 -15.08 39.84
N PHE A 99 -20.46 -14.42 40.94
CA PHE A 99 -19.11 -13.89 41.12
C PHE A 99 -18.07 -15.01 41.16
N GLY A 100 -18.34 -16.09 41.91
CA GLY A 100 -17.46 -17.25 41.98
C GLY A 100 -17.27 -17.93 40.62
N ALA A 101 -18.35 -18.10 39.86
CA ALA A 101 -18.30 -18.65 38.50
C ALA A 101 -17.48 -17.75 37.56
N GLY A 102 -17.72 -16.44 37.58
CA GLY A 102 -16.96 -15.47 36.79
C GLY A 102 -15.46 -15.46 37.15
N LEU A 103 -15.15 -15.55 38.45
CA LEU A 103 -13.77 -15.62 38.93
C LEU A 103 -13.06 -16.92 38.50
N LEU A 104 -13.77 -18.05 38.53
CA LEU A 104 -13.25 -19.32 38.02
C LEU A 104 -12.93 -19.24 36.53
N VAL A 105 -13.84 -18.69 35.73
CA VAL A 105 -13.62 -18.50 34.28
C VAL A 105 -12.45 -17.54 34.04
N LEU A 106 -12.30 -16.49 34.85
CA LEU A 106 -11.15 -15.56 34.77
C LEU A 106 -9.84 -16.27 35.10
N ALA A 107 -9.81 -17.11 36.15
CA ALA A 107 -8.65 -17.90 36.52
C ALA A 107 -8.24 -18.87 35.40
N VAL A 108 -9.21 -19.56 34.79
CA VAL A 108 -8.99 -20.43 33.63
C VAL A 108 -8.41 -19.63 32.47
N ALA A 109 -8.91 -18.42 32.20
CA ALA A 109 -8.39 -17.57 31.13
C ALA A 109 -6.91 -17.22 31.34
N GLU A 110 -6.50 -16.86 32.57
CA GLU A 110 -5.10 -16.57 32.88
C GLU A 110 -4.20 -17.81 32.74
N VAL A 111 -4.66 -18.98 33.20
CA VAL A 111 -3.91 -20.25 33.05
C VAL A 111 -3.78 -20.66 31.59
N VAL A 112 -4.84 -20.52 30.78
CA VAL A 112 -4.80 -20.79 29.33
C VAL A 112 -3.82 -19.84 28.64
N THR A 113 -3.75 -18.58 29.07
CA THR A 113 -2.81 -17.60 28.52
C THR A 113 -1.36 -18.00 28.77
N LEU A 114 -1.05 -18.58 29.94
CA LEU A 114 0.27 -19.14 30.23
C LEU A 114 0.59 -20.38 29.40
N ALA A 115 -0.43 -21.18 29.07
CA ALA A 115 -0.25 -22.50 28.47
C ALA A 115 -0.16 -22.49 26.94
N THR A 116 -0.87 -21.57 26.24
CA THR A 116 -1.08 -21.70 24.78
C THR A 116 -0.72 -20.48 23.94
N ASP A 117 0.03 -19.51 24.45
CA ASP A 117 0.15 -18.15 23.88
C ASP A 117 -1.24 -17.47 23.71
N ALA A 118 -1.26 -16.14 23.71
CA ALA A 118 -2.51 -15.37 23.70
C ALA A 118 -3.27 -15.52 22.36
N GLY A 119 -4.23 -16.46 22.30
CA GLY A 119 -5.09 -16.71 21.14
C GLY A 119 -6.53 -16.19 21.29
N PRO A 120 -7.30 -16.09 20.19
CA PRO A 120 -8.65 -15.50 20.18
C PRO A 120 -9.65 -16.25 21.08
N ALA A 121 -9.43 -17.53 21.37
CA ALA A 121 -10.24 -18.28 22.32
C ALA A 121 -10.10 -17.74 23.74
N SER A 122 -8.88 -17.35 24.15
CA SER A 122 -8.63 -16.78 25.49
C SER A 122 -9.34 -15.43 25.68
N ASP A 123 -9.44 -14.62 24.62
CA ASP A 123 -10.12 -13.33 24.64
C ASP A 123 -11.65 -13.50 24.87
N TRP A 124 -12.27 -14.50 24.24
CA TRP A 124 -13.68 -14.84 24.49
C TRP A 124 -13.92 -15.33 25.91
N VAL A 125 -13.01 -16.14 26.46
CA VAL A 125 -13.11 -16.63 27.84
C VAL A 125 -13.00 -15.46 28.83
N ARG A 126 -12.09 -14.51 28.60
CA ARG A 126 -11.99 -13.27 29.41
C ARG A 126 -13.24 -12.41 29.31
N ALA A 127 -13.79 -12.24 28.11
CA ALA A 127 -15.04 -11.49 27.93
C ALA A 127 -16.20 -12.14 28.70
N ALA A 128 -16.33 -13.47 28.64
CA ALA A 128 -17.32 -14.21 29.41
C ALA A 128 -17.13 -14.08 30.93
N ALA A 129 -15.88 -14.12 31.40
CA ALA A 129 -15.54 -13.91 32.81
C ALA A 129 -15.93 -12.50 33.29
N ALA A 130 -15.59 -11.47 32.51
CA ALA A 130 -15.93 -10.08 32.80
C ALA A 130 -17.45 -9.89 32.87
N LEU A 131 -18.21 -10.51 31.97
CA LEU A 131 -19.68 -10.49 32.00
C LEU A 131 -20.24 -11.15 33.27
N GLY A 132 -19.72 -12.30 33.68
CA GLY A 132 -20.15 -12.99 34.91
C GLY A 132 -19.90 -12.16 36.17
N VAL A 133 -18.69 -11.59 36.28
CA VAL A 133 -18.33 -10.69 37.38
C VAL A 133 -19.18 -9.42 37.36
N GLY A 134 -19.34 -8.79 36.19
CA GLY A 134 -20.18 -7.59 36.03
C GLY A 134 -21.64 -7.83 36.39
N ALA A 135 -22.21 -8.97 35.98
CA ALA A 135 -23.59 -9.35 36.29
C ALA A 135 -23.81 -9.51 37.80
N SER A 136 -22.87 -10.13 38.52
CA SER A 136 -22.95 -10.26 39.97
C SER A 136 -22.98 -8.89 40.67
N LEU A 137 -22.07 -7.99 40.29
CA LEU A 137 -21.99 -6.62 40.82
C LEU A 137 -23.27 -5.82 40.53
N PHE A 138 -23.86 -6.00 39.34
CA PHE A 138 -25.12 -5.36 38.97
C PHE A 138 -26.31 -5.87 39.80
N LEU A 139 -26.39 -7.17 40.07
CA LEU A 139 -27.45 -7.72 40.93
C LEU A 139 -27.31 -7.22 42.38
N LEU A 140 -26.08 -7.08 42.87
CA LEU A 140 -25.80 -6.46 44.17
C LEU A 140 -26.19 -4.98 44.23
N SER A 141 -25.99 -4.22 43.14
CA SER A 141 -26.30 -2.78 43.10
C SER A 141 -27.80 -2.50 43.09
N ARG A 142 -28.63 -3.40 42.52
CA ARG A 142 -30.10 -3.26 42.46
C ARG A 142 -30.78 -3.10 43.82
N ARG A 143 -30.17 -3.61 44.89
CA ARG A 143 -30.74 -3.60 46.25
C ARG A 143 -30.62 -2.29 47.00
N SER A 144 -30.03 -1.24 46.40
CA SER A 144 -30.05 0.09 47.04
C SER A 144 -30.12 1.25 46.06
N ILE A 145 -30.79 2.31 46.50
CA ILE A 145 -30.98 3.53 45.72
C ILE A 145 -29.63 4.19 45.38
N PRO A 146 -28.66 4.37 46.31
CA PRO A 146 -27.36 4.97 45.96
C PRO A 146 -26.53 4.10 45.01
N ALA A 147 -26.59 2.77 45.15
CA ALA A 147 -25.86 1.86 44.26
C ALA A 147 -26.47 1.80 42.86
N ARG A 148 -27.79 1.96 42.72
CA ARG A 148 -28.42 2.15 41.41
C ARG A 148 -27.91 3.40 40.71
N VAL A 149 -27.84 4.53 41.42
CA VAL A 149 -27.36 5.80 40.85
C VAL A 149 -25.90 5.69 40.41
N ALA A 150 -25.04 5.11 41.25
CA ALA A 150 -23.63 4.88 40.89
C ALA A 150 -23.48 3.90 39.71
N ALA A 151 -24.25 2.81 39.68
CA ALA A 151 -24.23 1.85 38.58
C ALA A 151 -24.78 2.44 37.28
N SER A 152 -25.83 3.27 37.34
CA SER A 152 -26.33 3.97 36.15
C SER A 152 -25.31 4.99 35.63
N GLY A 153 -24.63 5.73 36.51
CA GLY A 153 -23.58 6.67 36.11
C GLY A 153 -22.36 5.98 35.49
N ALA A 154 -21.93 4.85 36.06
CA ALA A 154 -20.86 4.04 35.48
C ALA A 154 -21.29 3.44 34.12
N GLY A 155 -22.53 2.94 34.03
CA GLY A 155 -23.08 2.39 32.79
C GLY A 155 -23.21 3.42 31.67
N THR A 156 -23.65 4.65 31.98
CA THR A 156 -23.73 5.72 30.98
C THR A 156 -22.36 6.17 30.52
N LEU A 157 -21.40 6.32 31.45
CA LEU A 157 -20.02 6.68 31.11
C LEU A 157 -19.39 5.61 30.20
N LEU A 158 -19.60 4.33 30.52
CA LEU A 158 -19.13 3.20 29.73
C LEU A 158 -19.71 3.21 28.32
N LEU A 159 -21.02 3.44 28.20
CA LEU A 159 -21.71 3.54 26.91
C LEU A 159 -21.17 4.71 26.09
N VAL A 160 -20.96 5.87 26.71
CA VAL A 160 -20.37 7.05 26.04
C VAL A 160 -18.95 6.76 25.55
N VAL A 161 -18.09 6.19 26.40
CA VAL A 161 -16.71 5.87 26.01
C VAL A 161 -16.70 4.84 24.87
N LEU A 162 -17.52 3.80 24.95
CA LEU A 162 -17.65 2.80 23.89
C LEU A 162 -18.10 3.45 22.57
N ALA A 163 -19.14 4.29 22.62
CA ALA A 163 -19.63 4.99 21.43
C ALA A 163 -18.55 5.90 20.82
N VAL A 164 -17.82 6.65 21.64
CA VAL A 164 -16.72 7.50 21.20
C VAL A 164 -15.58 6.67 20.62
N SER A 165 -15.18 5.57 21.25
CA SER A 165 -14.12 4.67 20.75
C SER A 165 -14.48 4.05 19.41
N VAL A 166 -15.73 3.60 19.23
CA VAL A 166 -16.21 3.04 17.95
C VAL A 166 -16.25 4.12 16.87
N ALA A 167 -16.77 5.31 17.20
CA ALA A 167 -16.80 6.44 16.26
C ALA A 167 -15.39 6.87 15.85
N MET A 168 -14.47 7.04 16.81
CA MET A 168 -13.07 7.39 16.54
C MET A 168 -12.35 6.32 15.74
N SER A 169 -12.62 5.03 15.99
CA SER A 169 -12.04 3.93 15.21
C SER A 169 -12.48 3.97 13.74
N ALA A 170 -13.77 4.18 13.50
CA ALA A 170 -14.31 4.32 12.14
C ALA A 170 -13.72 5.54 11.42
N VAL A 171 -13.66 6.68 12.09
CA VAL A 171 -13.08 7.91 11.54
C VAL A 171 -11.59 7.73 11.23
N LEU A 172 -10.81 7.19 12.17
CA LEU A 172 -9.37 7.00 12.00
C LEU A 172 -9.07 6.00 10.87
N SER A 173 -9.81 4.88 10.81
CA SER A 173 -9.69 3.91 9.72
C SER A 173 -9.99 4.55 8.37
N SER A 174 -11.09 5.29 8.26
CA SER A 174 -11.45 5.97 7.00
C SER A 174 -10.45 7.06 6.61
N ASN A 175 -9.81 7.71 7.59
CA ASN A 175 -8.82 8.75 7.35
C ASN A 175 -7.51 8.14 6.85
N VAL A 176 -7.00 7.10 7.51
CA VAL A 176 -5.83 6.34 7.07
C VAL A 176 -6.06 5.75 5.68
N GLN A 177 -7.27 5.23 5.44
CA GLN A 177 -7.67 4.69 4.14
C GLN A 177 -7.62 5.75 3.03
N ARG A 178 -8.19 6.94 3.28
CA ARG A 178 -8.17 8.07 2.35
C ARG A 178 -6.76 8.60 2.12
N GLU A 179 -5.97 8.71 3.18
CA GLU A 179 -4.58 9.16 3.08
C GLU A 179 -3.73 8.19 2.27
N ALA A 180 -3.93 6.88 2.46
CA ALA A 180 -3.24 5.85 1.70
C ALA A 180 -3.58 5.96 0.19
N VAL A 181 -4.86 6.12 -0.16
CA VAL A 181 -5.29 6.37 -1.55
C VAL A 181 -4.65 7.64 -2.12
N ARG A 182 -4.75 8.77 -1.40
CA ARG A 182 -4.18 10.05 -1.83
C ARG A 182 -2.68 9.93 -2.10
N ARG A 183 -1.93 9.35 -1.15
CA ARG A 183 -0.48 9.17 -1.26
C ARG A 183 -0.09 8.32 -2.47
N THR A 184 -0.81 7.24 -2.75
CA THR A 184 -0.56 6.42 -3.95
C THR A 184 -0.92 7.18 -5.22
N GLY A 185 -1.99 7.98 -5.23
CA GLY A 185 -2.32 8.87 -6.35
C GLY A 185 -1.27 9.94 -6.62
N ASP A 186 -0.74 10.57 -5.57
CA ASP A 186 0.37 11.54 -5.68
C ASP A 186 1.63 10.86 -6.24
N ARG A 187 1.91 9.63 -5.79
CA ARG A 187 3.03 8.84 -6.31
C ARG A 187 2.85 8.41 -7.75
N ALA A 188 1.65 7.98 -8.16
CA ALA A 188 1.36 7.69 -9.57
C ALA A 188 1.58 8.93 -10.45
N SER A 189 1.17 10.10 -9.97
CA SER A 189 1.44 11.39 -10.64
C SER A 189 2.94 11.70 -10.71
N ALA A 190 3.69 11.44 -9.64
CA ALA A 190 5.14 11.60 -9.63
C ALA A 190 5.82 10.62 -10.62
N VAL A 191 5.38 9.36 -10.69
CA VAL A 191 5.89 8.37 -11.66
C VAL A 191 5.57 8.79 -13.08
N ALA A 192 4.38 9.34 -13.36
CA ALA A 192 4.07 9.95 -14.65
C ALA A 192 5.02 11.11 -14.98
N GLY A 193 5.38 11.94 -14.00
CA GLY A 193 6.43 12.96 -14.16
C GLY A 193 7.82 12.40 -14.44
N ILE A 194 8.17 11.23 -13.86
CA ILE A 194 9.44 10.55 -14.15
C ILE A 194 9.45 9.99 -15.57
N VAL A 195 8.32 9.48 -16.09
CA VAL A 195 8.21 9.06 -17.51
C VAL A 195 8.53 10.23 -18.44
N GLU A 196 8.15 11.45 -18.07
CA GLU A 196 8.52 12.66 -18.81
C GLU A 196 10.02 12.98 -18.68
N GLN A 197 10.66 12.69 -17.55
CA GLN A 197 12.13 12.80 -17.43
C GLN A 197 12.85 11.73 -18.27
N GLU A 198 12.33 10.51 -18.35
CA GLU A 198 12.86 9.45 -19.23
C GLU A 198 12.82 9.86 -20.70
N ARG A 199 11.88 10.72 -21.08
CA ARG A 199 11.86 11.34 -22.40
C ARG A 199 13.18 12.06 -22.71
N LEU A 200 13.75 12.79 -21.74
CA LEU A 200 15.03 13.48 -21.92
C LEU A 200 16.19 12.49 -22.07
N SER A 201 16.16 11.37 -21.34
CA SER A 201 17.15 10.29 -21.48
C SER A 201 17.08 9.62 -22.86
N ALA A 202 15.87 9.39 -23.37
CA ALA A 202 15.64 8.86 -24.70
C ALA A 202 16.13 9.85 -25.78
N VAL A 203 15.84 11.16 -25.64
CA VAL A 203 16.36 12.19 -26.55
C VAL A 203 17.88 12.19 -26.56
N LYS A 204 18.54 12.24 -25.39
CA LYS A 204 20.01 12.18 -25.30
C LYS A 204 20.56 10.94 -26.01
N SER A 205 19.94 9.78 -25.82
CA SER A 205 20.35 8.54 -26.47
C SER A 205 20.19 8.62 -28.00
N ALA A 206 19.05 9.11 -28.48
CA ALA A 206 18.81 9.28 -29.92
C ALA A 206 19.79 10.28 -30.56
N THR A 207 20.04 11.43 -29.90
CA THR A 207 20.96 12.46 -30.38
C THR A 207 22.41 11.95 -30.39
N LEU A 208 22.83 11.18 -29.37
CA LEU A 208 24.15 10.54 -29.34
C LEU A 208 24.30 9.53 -30.48
N LEU A 209 23.31 8.66 -30.70
CA LEU A 209 23.32 7.70 -31.81
C LEU A 209 23.38 8.40 -33.17
N ALA A 210 22.55 9.44 -33.36
CA ALA A 210 22.56 10.24 -34.58
C ALA A 210 23.91 10.93 -34.79
N ALA A 211 24.53 11.43 -33.72
CA ALA A 211 25.86 12.03 -33.75
C ALA A 211 26.95 11.02 -34.12
N THR A 212 26.91 9.80 -33.58
CA THR A 212 27.85 8.74 -33.92
C THR A 212 27.72 8.32 -35.38
N LEU A 213 26.49 8.16 -35.89
CA LEU A 213 26.25 7.78 -37.30
C LEU A 213 26.71 8.87 -38.27
N ARG A 214 26.41 10.15 -38.01
CA ARG A 214 26.82 11.26 -38.90
C ARG A 214 28.31 11.57 -38.82
N GLY A 215 28.92 11.38 -37.64
CA GLY A 215 30.34 11.66 -37.39
C GLY A 215 31.29 10.63 -38.01
N ASN A 216 30.80 9.44 -38.34
CA ASN A 216 31.60 8.41 -38.99
C ASN A 216 31.69 8.66 -40.50
N VAL A 217 32.77 9.33 -40.94
CA VAL A 217 33.02 9.70 -42.34
C VAL A 217 32.95 8.49 -43.28
N SER A 218 33.46 7.33 -42.87
CA SER A 218 33.42 6.10 -43.66
C SER A 218 32.01 5.56 -43.89
N ARG A 219 31.02 5.97 -43.08
CA ARG A 219 29.61 5.56 -43.19
C ARG A 219 28.76 6.53 -44.01
N GLN A 220 29.23 7.75 -44.27
CA GLN A 220 28.45 8.77 -44.99
C GLN A 220 27.99 8.32 -46.38
N PRO A 221 28.82 7.69 -47.23
CA PRO A 221 28.37 7.21 -48.55
C PRO A 221 27.27 6.15 -48.43
N LEU A 222 27.38 5.28 -47.42
CA LEU A 222 26.36 4.27 -47.15
C LEU A 222 25.04 4.92 -46.74
N LEU A 223 25.05 5.87 -45.80
CA LEU A 223 23.84 6.57 -45.33
C LEU A 223 23.14 7.34 -46.44
N LEU A 224 23.92 8.00 -47.32
CA LEU A 224 23.37 8.66 -48.52
C LEU A 224 22.72 7.64 -49.45
N SER A 225 23.40 6.52 -49.75
CA SER A 225 22.84 5.46 -50.60
C SER A 225 21.57 4.83 -50.03
N LEU A 226 21.46 4.75 -48.70
CA LEU A 226 20.28 4.22 -48.01
C LEU A 226 19.10 5.21 -48.04
N ALA A 227 19.38 6.51 -48.02
CA ALA A 227 18.35 7.53 -48.19
C ALA A 227 17.75 7.48 -49.61
N ASP A 228 18.59 7.28 -50.63
CA ASP A 228 18.17 7.18 -52.02
C ASP A 228 17.46 5.86 -52.34
N ALA A 229 18.03 4.74 -51.87
CA ALA A 229 17.50 3.39 -52.06
C ALA A 229 17.35 2.65 -50.73
N PRO A 230 16.23 2.85 -49.99
CA PRO A 230 16.02 2.24 -48.68
C PRO A 230 16.04 0.71 -48.73
N ARG A 231 17.02 0.10 -48.07
CA ARG A 231 17.17 -1.37 -47.93
C ARG A 231 17.73 -1.72 -46.56
N PRO A 232 17.44 -2.91 -46.01
CA PRO A 232 18.05 -3.37 -44.77
C PRO A 232 19.59 -3.31 -44.84
N SER A 233 20.25 -2.90 -43.76
CA SER A 233 21.70 -2.75 -43.71
C SER A 233 22.29 -3.43 -42.48
N ALA A 234 23.01 -4.54 -42.69
CA ALA A 234 23.72 -5.26 -41.63
C ALA A 234 24.77 -4.38 -40.93
N VAL A 235 25.30 -3.39 -41.64
CA VAL A 235 26.28 -2.44 -41.13
C VAL A 235 25.65 -1.51 -40.08
N VAL A 236 24.54 -0.86 -40.42
CA VAL A 236 23.82 0.03 -39.49
C VAL A 236 23.24 -0.79 -38.34
N GLN A 237 22.79 -2.01 -38.61
CA GLN A 237 22.35 -2.97 -37.60
C GLN A 237 23.46 -3.28 -36.57
N GLY A 238 24.68 -3.54 -37.05
CA GLY A 238 25.84 -3.78 -36.19
C GLY A 238 26.20 -2.55 -35.35
N ASP A 239 26.20 -1.36 -35.98
CA ASP A 239 26.47 -0.10 -35.28
C ASP A 239 25.44 0.16 -34.16
N LEU A 240 24.13 -0.02 -34.43
CA LEU A 240 23.08 0.10 -33.41
C LEU A 240 23.21 -0.94 -32.29
N THR A 241 23.56 -2.20 -32.62
CA THR A 241 23.72 -3.28 -31.63
C THR A 241 24.92 -3.01 -30.71
N ASN A 242 26.02 -2.48 -31.26
CA ASN A 242 27.17 -2.11 -30.45
C ASN A 242 26.83 -0.92 -29.53
N LEU A 243 26.15 0.08 -30.07
CA LEU A 243 25.75 1.27 -29.31
C LEU A 243 24.69 0.95 -28.25
N SER A 244 23.79 -0.01 -28.48
CA SER A 244 22.82 -0.44 -27.46
C SER A 244 23.47 -1.06 -26.23
N ARG A 245 24.70 -1.58 -26.34
CA ARG A 245 25.48 -2.11 -25.20
C ARG A 245 26.24 -1.01 -24.45
N LEU A 246 26.60 0.07 -25.15
CA LEU A 246 27.39 1.18 -24.61
C LEU A 246 26.51 2.27 -23.99
N LEU A 247 25.31 2.44 -24.52
CA LEU A 247 24.34 3.40 -24.04
C LEU A 247 23.46 2.77 -22.96
N PHE A 248 23.15 3.52 -21.91
CA PHE A 248 22.20 3.11 -20.85
C PHE A 248 20.73 3.10 -21.32
N THR A 249 20.48 2.86 -22.62
CA THR A 249 19.12 2.70 -23.15
C THR A 249 18.56 1.36 -22.68
N SER A 250 17.40 1.42 -22.04
CA SER A 250 16.69 0.23 -21.54
C SER A 250 15.69 -0.32 -22.56
N GLY A 251 15.62 0.24 -23.77
CA GLY A 251 14.60 -0.11 -24.76
C GLY A 251 15.14 -0.27 -26.19
N PRO A 252 14.22 -0.61 -27.12
CA PRO A 252 14.50 -0.73 -28.53
C PRO A 252 15.19 0.47 -29.18
N LEU A 253 15.98 0.17 -30.21
CA LEU A 253 16.55 1.16 -31.13
C LEU A 253 16.09 0.87 -32.56
N LEU A 254 15.95 1.90 -33.38
CA LEU A 254 15.75 1.73 -34.82
C LEU A 254 16.37 2.87 -35.62
N TYR A 255 16.62 2.59 -36.89
CA TYR A 255 17.00 3.60 -37.87
C TYR A 255 16.02 3.57 -39.05
N VAL A 256 15.45 4.74 -39.35
CA VAL A 256 14.51 4.94 -40.47
C VAL A 256 15.12 5.94 -41.43
N THR A 257 15.06 5.65 -42.72
CA THR A 257 15.55 6.58 -43.74
C THR A 257 14.56 7.73 -43.96
N ALA A 258 15.08 8.85 -44.43
CA ALA A 258 14.29 9.99 -44.86
C ALA A 258 14.37 10.08 -46.38
N ARG A 259 13.23 10.14 -47.06
CA ARG A 259 13.18 10.32 -48.51
C ARG A 259 12.87 11.78 -48.81
N GLN A 260 13.73 12.39 -49.60
CA GLN A 260 13.51 13.74 -50.11
C GLN A 260 13.35 13.62 -51.63
N ALA A 261 12.16 13.91 -52.14
CA ALA A 261 11.85 13.78 -53.56
C ALA A 261 12.60 14.85 -54.38
N THR A 262 12.65 16.07 -53.85
CA THR A 262 13.29 17.22 -54.49
C THR A 262 14.15 17.98 -53.48
N PRO A 263 15.35 18.47 -53.84
CA PRO A 263 16.13 19.34 -52.97
C PRO A 263 15.30 20.55 -52.52
N GLY A 264 15.18 20.76 -51.20
CA GLY A 264 14.42 21.86 -50.61
C GLY A 264 12.98 21.53 -50.21
N GLU A 265 12.43 20.38 -50.61
CA GLU A 265 11.14 19.90 -50.11
C GLU A 265 11.27 19.22 -48.75
N PRO A 266 10.22 19.24 -47.90
CA PRO A 266 10.21 18.53 -46.63
C PRO A 266 10.44 17.04 -46.88
N ALA A 267 11.33 16.45 -46.08
CA ALA A 267 11.58 15.03 -46.17
C ALA A 267 10.35 14.24 -45.70
N THR A 268 10.16 13.07 -46.30
CA THR A 268 9.09 12.14 -45.99
C THR A 268 9.65 10.88 -45.35
N LEU A 269 8.79 10.19 -44.59
CA LEU A 269 9.15 8.93 -43.94
C LEU A 269 9.59 7.89 -45.00
N GLY A 270 10.80 7.35 -44.84
CA GLY A 270 11.33 6.28 -45.67
C GLY A 270 11.00 4.90 -45.09
N ARG A 271 12.00 4.02 -45.07
CA ARG A 271 11.86 2.64 -44.61
C ARG A 271 12.71 2.41 -43.36
N VAL A 272 12.26 1.48 -42.51
CA VAL A 272 13.09 0.91 -41.45
C VAL A 272 14.24 0.12 -42.08
N VAL A 273 15.47 0.47 -41.71
CA VAL A 273 16.71 -0.13 -42.27
C VAL A 273 17.43 -1.01 -41.25
N ALA A 274 17.28 -0.71 -39.97
CA ALA A 274 17.88 -1.46 -38.87
C ALA A 274 17.05 -1.31 -37.59
N THR A 275 17.04 -2.35 -36.75
CA THR A 275 16.23 -2.46 -35.53
C THR A 275 16.94 -3.31 -34.48
N VAL A 276 16.96 -2.89 -33.22
CA VAL A 276 17.53 -3.67 -32.11
C VAL A 276 16.47 -3.83 -31.01
N GLY A 277 16.25 -5.07 -30.57
CA GLY A 277 15.38 -5.35 -29.41
C GLY A 277 13.87 -5.16 -29.64
N ILE A 278 13.41 -5.17 -30.91
CA ILE A 278 12.01 -4.98 -31.30
C ILE A 278 11.65 -5.89 -32.48
N ALA A 279 10.40 -6.37 -32.50
CA ALA A 279 9.85 -7.15 -33.60
C ALA A 279 9.52 -6.26 -34.81
N ASP A 280 9.58 -6.80 -36.03
CA ASP A 280 9.41 -6.03 -37.26
C ASP A 280 8.05 -5.29 -37.33
N SER A 281 6.97 -5.92 -36.88
CA SER A 281 5.63 -5.30 -36.85
C SER A 281 5.56 -4.09 -35.92
N ASP A 282 6.22 -4.18 -34.77
CA ASP A 282 6.29 -3.11 -33.78
C ASP A 282 7.24 -2.00 -34.25
N ALA A 283 8.35 -2.36 -34.92
CA ALA A 283 9.28 -1.41 -35.50
C ALA A 283 8.62 -0.56 -36.59
N LEU A 284 7.78 -1.15 -37.44
CA LEU A 284 6.99 -0.42 -38.44
C LEU A 284 5.98 0.53 -37.78
N THR A 285 5.29 0.08 -36.73
CA THR A 285 4.35 0.91 -35.97
C THR A 285 5.07 2.09 -35.31
N LEU A 286 6.25 1.86 -34.76
CA LEU A 286 7.07 2.89 -34.13
C LEU A 286 7.66 3.88 -35.16
N ALA A 287 8.10 3.39 -36.31
CA ALA A 287 8.57 4.21 -37.43
C ALA A 287 7.45 5.11 -37.99
N GLY A 288 6.22 4.60 -38.05
CA GLY A 288 5.03 5.38 -38.46
C GLY A 288 4.49 6.32 -37.39
N SER A 289 5.12 6.42 -36.22
CA SER A 289 4.66 7.32 -35.16
C SER A 289 4.83 8.78 -35.56
N ASP A 290 3.95 9.64 -35.02
CA ASP A 290 4.01 11.08 -35.19
C ASP A 290 5.33 11.69 -34.69
N VAL A 291 5.97 11.09 -33.67
CA VAL A 291 7.30 11.48 -33.19
C VAL A 291 8.32 11.40 -34.32
N VAL A 292 8.39 10.27 -35.02
CA VAL A 292 9.34 10.05 -36.12
C VAL A 292 8.96 10.89 -37.33
N ALA A 293 7.66 10.95 -37.68
CA ALA A 293 7.18 11.75 -38.79
C ALA A 293 7.49 13.24 -38.61
N GLN A 294 7.28 13.79 -37.41
CA GLN A 294 7.60 15.19 -37.08
C GLN A 294 9.11 15.45 -37.07
N THR A 295 9.92 14.49 -36.62
CA THR A 295 11.39 14.63 -36.68
C THR A 295 11.88 14.66 -38.12
N ILE A 296 11.35 13.80 -38.99
CA ILE A 296 11.76 13.78 -40.41
C ILE A 296 11.26 15.03 -41.15
N ALA A 297 10.01 15.44 -40.93
CA ALA A 297 9.44 16.61 -41.59
C ALA A 297 10.07 17.93 -41.12
N GLY A 298 10.35 18.06 -39.82
CA GLY A 298 10.86 19.29 -39.21
C GLY A 298 12.37 19.38 -39.04
N GLY A 299 13.10 18.26 -39.18
CA GLY A 299 14.56 18.22 -39.00
C GLY A 299 15.03 18.46 -37.56
N GLY A 300 14.16 18.26 -36.57
CA GLY A 300 14.47 18.47 -35.15
C GLY A 300 14.13 17.27 -34.27
N ASP A 301 14.74 17.21 -33.09
CA ASP A 301 14.51 16.16 -32.10
C ASP A 301 13.06 16.20 -31.62
N ARG A 302 12.41 15.04 -31.55
CA ARG A 302 11.05 14.90 -31.00
C ARG A 302 11.01 13.73 -30.04
N ALA A 303 10.15 13.82 -29.04
CA ALA A 303 9.93 12.71 -28.14
C ALA A 303 8.54 12.75 -27.53
N ALA A 304 7.96 11.57 -27.28
CA ALA A 304 6.69 11.40 -26.61
C ALA A 304 6.54 9.96 -26.10
N PRO A 305 5.75 9.73 -25.03
CA PRO A 305 5.34 8.39 -24.66
C PRO A 305 4.40 7.80 -25.73
N ARG A 306 4.62 6.54 -26.09
CA ARG A 306 3.85 5.81 -27.10
C ARG A 306 3.61 4.37 -26.66
N VAL A 307 2.46 3.84 -27.09
CA VAL A 307 2.13 2.43 -26.93
C VAL A 307 2.29 1.73 -28.27
N VAL A 308 3.26 0.81 -28.34
CA VAL A 308 3.59 0.03 -29.53
C VAL A 308 3.36 -1.44 -29.20
N GLY A 309 2.46 -2.10 -29.94
CA GLY A 309 2.02 -3.45 -29.62
C GLY A 309 1.48 -3.55 -28.19
N SER A 310 2.15 -4.33 -27.35
CA SER A 310 1.86 -4.51 -25.92
C SER A 310 2.82 -3.76 -24.99
N ARG A 311 3.65 -2.86 -25.51
CA ARG A 311 4.70 -2.16 -24.74
C ARG A 311 4.37 -0.68 -24.59
N ALA A 312 4.60 -0.16 -23.38
CA ALA A 312 4.61 1.28 -23.12
C ALA A 312 6.06 1.77 -23.24
N LEU A 313 6.31 2.67 -24.19
CA LEU A 313 7.65 3.15 -24.50
C LEU A 313 7.71 4.67 -24.34
N SER A 314 8.77 5.19 -23.73
CA SER A 314 9.16 6.58 -23.93
C SER A 314 9.98 6.64 -25.22
N VAL A 315 9.47 7.30 -26.26
CA VAL A 315 10.07 7.31 -27.60
C VAL A 315 10.71 8.65 -27.87
N ALA A 316 11.94 8.65 -28.38
CA ALA A 316 12.60 9.83 -28.91
C ALA A 316 13.21 9.56 -30.27
N ALA A 317 13.10 10.52 -31.18
CA ALA A 317 13.68 10.50 -32.51
C ALA A 317 14.61 11.70 -32.70
N ALA A 318 15.79 11.44 -33.27
CA ALA A 318 16.78 12.46 -33.62
C ALA A 318 17.14 12.34 -35.12
N PRO A 319 17.22 13.46 -35.86
CA PRO A 319 17.52 13.47 -37.27
C PRO A 319 19.00 13.17 -37.52
N VAL A 320 19.28 12.37 -38.54
CA VAL A 320 20.63 12.12 -39.05
C VAL A 320 20.83 12.96 -40.29
N VAL A 321 21.64 14.00 -40.15
CA VAL A 321 22.00 14.91 -41.22
C VAL A 321 23.47 14.70 -41.57
N VAL A 322 23.75 14.50 -42.86
CA VAL A 322 25.09 14.21 -43.38
C VAL A 322 25.47 15.27 -44.42
N ALA A 323 26.75 15.65 -44.45
CA ALA A 323 27.27 16.56 -45.46
C ALA A 323 27.25 15.91 -46.85
N GLN A 324 26.85 16.66 -47.88
CA GLN A 324 26.85 16.14 -49.25
C GLN A 324 28.15 16.45 -49.99
N PRO A 325 28.60 15.54 -50.89
CA PRO A 325 29.64 15.87 -51.87
C PRO A 325 29.11 16.97 -52.80
N GLY A 326 29.65 18.19 -52.69
CA GLY A 326 29.17 19.37 -53.43
C GLY A 326 28.71 20.54 -52.54
N GLY A 327 28.71 20.37 -51.21
CA GLY A 327 28.31 21.40 -50.26
C GLY A 327 26.85 21.25 -49.81
N GLY A 328 26.58 21.66 -48.57
CA GLY A 328 25.26 21.50 -47.95
C GLY A 328 25.11 20.24 -47.09
N ALA A 329 23.97 20.17 -46.40
CA ALA A 329 23.65 19.11 -45.44
C ALA A 329 22.29 18.49 -45.81
N ARG A 330 22.24 17.16 -45.89
CA ARG A 330 21.03 16.41 -46.26
C ARG A 330 20.57 15.54 -45.10
N LEU A 331 19.27 15.58 -44.82
CA LEU A 331 18.63 14.63 -43.92
C LEU A 331 18.58 13.27 -44.61
N VAL A 332 19.29 12.29 -44.07
CA VAL A 332 19.34 10.91 -44.60
C VAL A 332 18.43 9.96 -43.85
N GLY A 333 18.03 10.32 -42.62
CA GLY A 333 17.14 9.50 -41.81
C GLY A 333 16.93 10.05 -40.40
N ALA A 334 16.35 9.23 -39.54
CA ALA A 334 16.22 9.48 -38.12
C ALA A 334 16.59 8.22 -37.33
N VAL A 335 17.28 8.40 -36.21
CA VAL A 335 17.44 7.36 -35.21
C VAL A 335 16.34 7.50 -34.19
N VAL A 336 15.71 6.40 -33.81
CA VAL A 336 14.78 6.36 -32.69
C VAL A 336 15.40 5.55 -31.57
N ALA A 337 15.43 6.15 -30.40
CA ALA A 337 15.78 5.49 -29.15
C ALA A 337 14.55 5.44 -28.26
N THR A 338 14.39 4.35 -27.50
CA THR A 338 13.26 4.18 -26.61
C THR A 338 13.68 3.69 -25.23
N THR A 339 12.87 4.03 -24.22
CA THR A 339 12.98 3.48 -22.87
C THR A 339 11.71 2.67 -22.58
N ASP A 340 11.86 1.44 -22.10
CA ASP A 340 10.74 0.55 -21.81
C ASP A 340 10.14 0.84 -20.42
N ILE A 341 8.84 1.13 -20.39
CA ILE A 341 8.09 1.40 -19.16
C ILE A 341 7.42 0.08 -18.74
N ASN A 342 8.26 -0.86 -18.30
CA ASN A 342 7.88 -2.24 -17.99
C ASN A 342 7.77 -2.50 -16.47
N HIS A 343 7.54 -3.75 -16.09
CA HIS A 343 7.44 -4.14 -14.68
C HIS A 343 8.71 -3.79 -13.87
N THR A 344 9.91 -3.93 -14.44
CA THR A 344 11.18 -3.58 -13.78
C THR A 344 11.28 -2.09 -13.53
N PHE A 345 10.87 -1.28 -14.50
CA PHE A 345 10.80 0.18 -14.35
C PHE A 345 9.87 0.57 -13.18
N LEU A 346 8.70 -0.06 -13.08
CA LEU A 346 7.75 0.17 -12.01
C LEU A 346 8.24 -0.39 -10.66
N ALA A 347 8.86 -1.57 -10.63
CA ALA A 347 9.30 -2.24 -9.42
C ALA A 347 10.35 -1.45 -8.63
N GLN A 348 11.21 -0.70 -9.32
CA GLN A 348 12.16 0.22 -8.68
C GLN A 348 11.48 1.42 -7.99
N ARG A 349 10.18 1.63 -8.22
CA ARG A 349 9.41 2.82 -7.82
C ARG A 349 8.19 2.48 -6.94
N VAL A 350 7.99 1.19 -6.63
CA VAL A 350 6.88 0.69 -5.79
C VAL A 350 7.40 0.29 -4.40
N GLU A 351 6.73 0.73 -3.34
CA GLU A 351 6.94 0.23 -1.98
C GLU A 351 6.11 -1.04 -1.70
N SER A 352 6.51 -1.83 -0.70
CA SER A 352 5.98 -3.19 -0.42
C SER A 352 4.46 -3.35 -0.28
N ARG A 353 3.68 -2.28 -0.11
CA ARG A 353 2.21 -2.31 0.09
C ARG A 353 1.40 -1.58 -0.99
N GLU A 354 2.06 -1.04 -2.01
CA GLU A 354 1.42 -0.28 -3.09
C GLU A 354 1.44 -1.09 -4.38
N GLY A 355 0.47 -0.85 -5.27
CA GLY A 355 0.42 -1.39 -6.62
C GLY A 355 0.41 -0.26 -7.64
N LEU A 356 1.27 -0.32 -8.65
CA LEU A 356 1.26 0.59 -9.79
C LEU A 356 1.00 -0.19 -11.08
N ALA A 357 0.15 0.34 -11.95
CA ALA A 357 -0.09 -0.21 -13.27
C ALA A 357 -0.06 0.85 -14.36
N VAL A 358 0.52 0.50 -15.51
CA VAL A 358 0.40 1.28 -16.74
C VAL A 358 -0.73 0.68 -17.56
N VAL A 359 -1.79 1.44 -17.77
CA VAL A 359 -2.97 1.02 -18.53
C VAL A 359 -3.10 1.86 -19.78
N ALA A 360 -3.29 1.20 -20.93
CA ALA A 360 -3.66 1.89 -22.16
C ALA A 360 -4.48 0.97 -23.05
N ARG A 361 -5.33 1.53 -23.93
CA ARG A 361 -6.11 0.77 -24.92
C ARG A 361 -6.88 -0.42 -24.31
N GLY A 362 -7.42 -0.24 -23.10
CA GLY A 362 -8.22 -1.26 -22.41
C GLY A 362 -7.43 -2.49 -21.91
N ARG A 363 -6.10 -2.41 -21.83
CA ARG A 363 -5.23 -3.48 -21.31
C ARG A 363 -4.20 -2.93 -20.32
N VAL A 364 -3.77 -3.77 -19.39
CA VAL A 364 -2.63 -3.49 -18.51
C VAL A 364 -1.35 -3.81 -19.30
N LEU A 365 -0.50 -2.82 -19.50
CA LEU A 365 0.77 -2.95 -20.23
C LEU A 365 1.93 -3.35 -19.33
N ALA A 366 1.95 -2.80 -18.11
CA ALA A 366 2.92 -3.14 -17.08
C ALA A 366 2.26 -3.01 -15.71
N SER A 367 2.71 -3.80 -14.74
CA SER A 367 2.29 -3.66 -13.35
C SER A 367 3.40 -4.06 -12.41
N SER A 368 3.40 -3.50 -11.21
CA SER A 368 4.27 -3.87 -10.10
C SER A 368 3.53 -3.71 -8.77
N GLY A 369 3.85 -4.56 -7.80
CA GLY A 369 3.12 -4.66 -6.53
C GLY A 369 1.79 -5.38 -6.68
N ASN A 370 0.94 -5.31 -5.64
CA ASN A 370 -0.39 -5.91 -5.69
C ASN A 370 -1.40 -4.92 -6.26
N THR A 371 -1.71 -5.05 -7.55
CA THR A 371 -2.67 -4.19 -8.28
C THR A 371 -4.11 -4.72 -8.23
N GLY A 372 -4.37 -5.78 -7.44
CA GLY A 372 -5.68 -6.41 -7.35
C GLY A 372 -6.05 -7.18 -8.62
N SER A 373 -7.34 -7.24 -8.94
CA SER A 373 -7.80 -7.91 -10.16
C SER A 373 -7.65 -6.99 -11.37
N ALA A 374 -7.33 -7.58 -12.53
CA ALA A 374 -7.20 -6.83 -13.78
C ALA A 374 -8.45 -5.99 -14.12
N ALA A 375 -9.65 -6.47 -13.74
CA ALA A 375 -10.89 -5.73 -13.94
C ALA A 375 -10.91 -4.39 -13.18
N VAL A 376 -10.40 -4.37 -11.94
CA VAL A 376 -10.31 -3.14 -11.12
C VAL A 376 -9.28 -2.19 -11.71
N THR A 377 -8.09 -2.69 -12.05
CA THR A 377 -7.03 -1.88 -12.68
C THR A 377 -7.50 -1.24 -13.99
N LEU A 378 -8.24 -1.99 -14.82
CA LEU A 378 -8.77 -1.49 -16.09
C LEU A 378 -9.90 -0.46 -15.88
N ALA A 379 -10.77 -0.67 -14.89
CA ALA A 379 -11.81 0.31 -14.56
C ALA A 379 -11.19 1.63 -14.09
N LEU A 380 -10.17 1.54 -13.23
CA LEU A 380 -9.42 2.70 -12.74
C LEU A 380 -8.72 3.45 -13.89
N GLY A 381 -8.01 2.71 -14.75
CA GLY A 381 -7.34 3.28 -15.92
C GLY A 381 -8.32 3.95 -16.89
N ARG A 382 -9.52 3.38 -17.09
CA ARG A 382 -10.57 4.02 -17.91
C ARG A 382 -11.08 5.32 -17.28
N ALA A 383 -11.31 5.32 -15.97
CA ALA A 383 -11.77 6.51 -15.26
C ALA A 383 -10.72 7.63 -15.30
N ALA A 384 -9.44 7.29 -15.14
CA ALA A 384 -8.33 8.23 -15.24
C ALA A 384 -8.17 8.79 -16.67
N LEU A 385 -8.24 7.93 -17.70
CA LEU A 385 -8.16 8.35 -19.10
C LEU A 385 -9.37 9.21 -19.55
N GLY A 386 -10.53 8.99 -18.94
CA GLY A 386 -11.74 9.78 -19.19
C GLY A 386 -11.75 11.14 -18.48
N GLY A 387 -10.79 11.41 -17.59
CA GLY A 387 -10.77 12.63 -16.76
C GLY A 387 -11.85 12.68 -15.67
N GLU A 388 -12.61 11.59 -15.50
CA GLU A 388 -13.79 11.53 -14.61
C GLU A 388 -13.52 10.81 -13.28
N GLY A 389 -12.28 10.43 -12.97
CA GLY A 389 -11.98 9.68 -11.75
C GLY A 389 -10.57 9.88 -11.18
N SER A 390 -10.43 9.56 -9.89
CA SER A 390 -9.13 9.53 -9.22
C SER A 390 -8.29 8.39 -9.80
N PRO A 391 -7.00 8.61 -10.12
CA PRO A 391 -6.10 7.57 -10.64
C PRO A 391 -5.66 6.58 -9.57
N SER A 392 -6.36 6.49 -8.43
CA SER A 392 -6.00 5.61 -7.32
C SER A 392 -7.23 5.11 -6.57
N THR A 393 -7.20 3.87 -6.08
CA THR A 393 -8.28 3.26 -5.28
C THR A 393 -7.75 2.19 -4.33
N LEU A 394 -8.63 1.63 -3.51
CA LEU A 394 -8.36 0.42 -2.73
C LEU A 394 -9.03 -0.80 -3.35
N ALA A 395 -8.22 -1.82 -3.61
CA ALA A 395 -8.64 -3.10 -4.15
C ALA A 395 -8.12 -4.23 -3.26
N ALA A 396 -9.03 -5.05 -2.72
CA ALA A 396 -8.68 -6.22 -1.89
C ALA A 396 -7.68 -5.92 -0.74
N GLY A 397 -7.78 -4.73 -0.12
CA GLY A 397 -6.90 -4.33 0.98
C GLY A 397 -5.57 -3.70 0.56
N HIS A 398 -5.34 -3.48 -0.73
CA HIS A 398 -4.15 -2.83 -1.28
C HIS A 398 -4.51 -1.55 -2.03
N VAL A 399 -3.63 -0.55 -1.97
CA VAL A 399 -3.80 0.69 -2.72
C VAL A 399 -3.22 0.50 -4.12
N VAL A 400 -4.03 0.79 -5.13
CA VAL A 400 -3.71 0.59 -6.56
C VAL A 400 -3.84 1.92 -7.27
N ALA A 401 -2.87 2.25 -8.11
CA ALA A 401 -2.91 3.41 -9.01
C ALA A 401 -2.48 3.08 -10.44
#